data_AF-A0A7S0X7T8-F1
#
_entry.id   AF-A0A7S0X7T8-F1
#
_cell.length_a   1.000
_cell.length_b   1.000
_cell.length_c   1.000
_cell.angle_alpha   90.00
_cell.angle_beta   90.00
_cell.angle_gamma   90.00
#
_symmetry.space_group_name_H-M   'P 1'
#
loop_
_entity.id
_entity.type
_entity.pdbx_description
1 polymer ?
#
loop_
_entity_poly.entity_id
_entity_poly.type
_entity_poly.pdbx_seq_one_letter_code
_entity_poly.pdbx_strand_id
1 'polypeptide(L)'
;MARSSLVPPAPLRRVLWAVALAAAILAPAAAADASPANGRSMGYLPKSIPWRTLKEVRDAGFLAANERPIMYLVSREGCPACMKLKSSVNAGGDHTESIKELADEFVMVAVSETEMDADDEIKKALNPNGKHGYVPRVLFASGDNVMAKKVTNRNTRGAADPKIGNDFRYFYPDAESLVVGMTTANTHFEDVKIKGTKKANKAKRIEEERKNPTKKKQTKHKKGEGGMQGLEGLMEGIKAQAKAQGANIDL
;
A
#
# COMPACT_ATOMS: atom_id res chain seq x y z
N MET A 1 -61.04 33.73 44.08
CA MET A 1 -60.37 35.01 44.40
C MET A 1 -59.54 34.78 45.66
N ALA A 2 -58.24 35.15 45.63
CA ALA A 2 -57.33 35.53 46.73
C ALA A 2 -57.47 34.79 48.11
N ARG A 3 -56.43 34.33 48.81
CA ARG A 3 -55.02 34.73 48.87
C ARG A 3 -54.33 33.84 49.94
N SER A 4 -53.00 33.76 49.83
CA SER A 4 -52.03 33.70 50.94
C SER A 4 -51.91 32.39 51.75
N SER A 5 -50.84 31.62 51.55
CA SER A 5 -49.45 31.80 52.03
C SER A 5 -49.21 31.08 53.36
N LEU A 6 -48.46 30.00 53.33
CA LEU A 6 -47.60 29.60 54.45
C LEU A 6 -46.40 28.83 53.90
N VAL A 7 -45.26 29.49 54.01
CA VAL A 7 -43.90 28.96 53.82
C VAL A 7 -43.63 27.92 54.91
N PRO A 8 -42.88 26.86 54.59
CA PRO A 8 -41.80 26.48 55.52
C PRO A 8 -40.43 26.30 54.84
N PRO A 9 -39.35 26.31 55.64
CA PRO A 9 -38.01 26.73 55.22
C PRO A 9 -37.14 25.58 54.68
N ALA A 10 -36.24 25.92 53.76
CA ALA A 10 -34.95 25.23 53.59
C ALA A 10 -34.02 25.70 54.73
N PRO A 11 -33.02 24.92 55.22
CA PRO A 11 -32.09 24.17 54.38
C PRO A 11 -31.62 22.84 54.98
N LEU A 12 -30.92 22.01 54.20
CA LEU A 12 -29.68 21.37 54.67
C LEU A 12 -28.95 20.74 53.48
N ARG A 13 -27.75 21.26 53.26
CA ARG A 13 -26.73 20.77 52.34
C ARG A 13 -26.47 19.29 52.61
N ARG A 14 -26.64 18.45 51.58
CA ARG A 14 -25.87 17.22 51.44
C ARG A 14 -25.26 17.20 50.06
N VAL A 15 -23.99 17.61 50.06
CA VAL A 15 -23.02 17.32 49.01
C VAL A 15 -22.91 15.80 48.95
N LEU A 16 -23.40 15.21 47.85
CA LEU A 16 -23.02 13.86 47.46
C LEU A 16 -22.48 13.96 46.04
N TRP A 17 -21.15 14.04 45.99
CA TRP A 17 -20.38 13.62 44.83
C TRP A 17 -20.56 12.11 44.67
N ALA A 18 -21.08 11.68 43.54
CA ALA A 18 -20.94 10.30 43.07
C ALA A 18 -20.91 10.30 41.55
N VAL A 19 -19.70 10.57 41.04
CA VAL A 19 -19.05 9.98 39.86
C VAL A 19 -20.00 9.20 38.94
N ALA A 20 -20.47 9.85 37.88
CA ALA A 20 -20.95 9.14 36.70
C ALA A 20 -19.72 8.56 36.00
N LEU A 21 -19.40 7.30 36.33
CA LEU A 21 -18.38 6.52 35.65
C LEU A 21 -18.91 6.24 34.24
N ALA A 22 -18.52 7.06 33.28
CA ALA A 22 -18.65 6.76 31.87
C ALA A 22 -17.77 5.55 31.58
N ALA A 23 -18.33 4.35 31.68
CA ALA A 23 -17.74 3.16 31.09
C ALA A 23 -17.86 3.31 29.57
N ALA A 24 -16.90 4.05 28.99
CA ALA A 24 -16.58 3.92 27.59
C ALA A 24 -16.08 2.49 27.41
N ILE A 25 -16.99 1.61 26.97
CA ILE A 25 -16.63 0.28 26.50
C ILE A 25 -15.73 0.54 25.29
N LEU A 26 -14.43 0.49 25.52
CA LEU A 26 -13.43 0.39 24.48
C LEU A 26 -13.61 -1.01 23.90
N ALA A 27 -14.53 -1.15 22.95
CA ALA A 27 -14.55 -2.30 22.08
C ALA A 27 -13.18 -2.34 21.39
N PRO A 28 -12.39 -3.42 21.52
CA PRO A 28 -11.29 -3.60 20.62
C PRO A 28 -11.89 -3.61 19.22
N ALA A 29 -11.37 -2.73 18.35
CA ALA A 29 -11.50 -2.88 16.91
C ALA A 29 -10.76 -4.18 16.55
N ALA A 30 -11.38 -5.31 16.84
CA ALA A 30 -11.01 -6.58 16.25
C ALA A 30 -11.22 -6.37 14.75
N ALA A 31 -10.12 -6.39 14.01
CA ALA A 31 -10.12 -6.43 12.57
C ALA A 31 -11.12 -7.50 12.12
N ALA A 32 -12.28 -7.06 11.66
CA ALA A 32 -13.27 -7.91 11.04
C ALA A 32 -12.81 -8.22 9.62
N ASP A 33 -11.69 -8.93 9.49
CA ASP A 33 -11.17 -9.39 8.21
C ASP A 33 -11.27 -10.92 8.16
N ALA A 34 -12.51 -11.39 8.19
CA ALA A 34 -12.85 -12.77 7.91
C ALA A 34 -14.24 -12.81 7.26
N SER A 35 -14.44 -12.05 6.18
CA SER A 35 -15.50 -12.41 5.24
C SER A 35 -15.10 -13.75 4.62
N PRO A 36 -15.90 -14.82 4.74
CA PRO A 36 -15.54 -16.12 4.17
C PRO A 36 -15.30 -15.95 2.68
N ALA A 37 -14.19 -16.48 2.17
CA ALA A 37 -13.92 -16.53 0.74
C ALA A 37 -15.07 -17.31 0.08
N ASN A 38 -15.96 -16.59 -0.59
CA ASN A 38 -17.12 -17.17 -1.26
C ASN A 38 -16.66 -17.98 -2.47
N GLY A 39 -16.20 -19.22 -2.26
CA GLY A 39 -16.26 -20.35 -3.20
C GLY A 39 -15.73 -20.16 -4.62
N ARG A 40 -15.08 -19.05 -4.97
CA ARG A 40 -14.69 -18.68 -6.33
C ARG A 40 -13.35 -19.31 -6.67
N SER A 41 -13.20 -20.62 -6.46
CA SER A 41 -12.16 -21.36 -7.16
C SER A 41 -12.59 -21.38 -8.62
N MET A 42 -12.02 -20.51 -9.45
CA MET A 42 -12.17 -20.58 -10.92
C MET A 42 -11.52 -21.87 -11.46
N GLY A 43 -12.11 -23.01 -11.10
CA GLY A 43 -11.77 -24.40 -11.38
C GLY A 43 -10.49 -24.92 -10.75
N TYR A 44 -9.45 -24.09 -10.60
CA TYR A 44 -8.07 -24.56 -10.42
C TYR A 44 -7.19 -23.59 -9.63
N LEU A 45 -7.78 -22.67 -8.86
CA LEU A 45 -7.01 -21.83 -7.95
C LEU A 45 -6.98 -22.49 -6.56
N PRO A 46 -5.90 -22.29 -5.78
CA PRO A 46 -5.77 -22.91 -4.47
C PRO A 46 -6.85 -22.38 -3.53
N LYS A 47 -7.57 -23.30 -2.90
CA LYS A 47 -8.64 -22.98 -1.93
C LYS A 47 -8.13 -22.33 -0.65
N SER A 48 -6.83 -22.47 -0.36
CA SER A 48 -6.18 -21.84 0.78
C SER A 48 -6.08 -20.32 0.63
N ILE A 49 -6.20 -19.79 -0.59
CA ILE A 49 -6.15 -18.36 -0.85
C ILE A 49 -7.59 -17.81 -0.91
N PRO A 50 -7.92 -16.74 -0.18
CA PRO A 50 -9.25 -16.17 -0.16
C PRO A 50 -9.54 -15.32 -1.41
N TRP A 51 -9.97 -15.95 -2.50
CA TRP A 51 -10.35 -15.27 -3.73
C TRP A 51 -11.67 -14.51 -3.60
N ARG A 52 -11.66 -13.24 -3.98
CA ARG A 52 -12.80 -12.32 -4.01
C ARG A 52 -13.36 -12.11 -5.41
N THR A 53 -14.59 -11.62 -5.47
CA THR A 53 -15.29 -11.21 -6.69
C THR A 53 -15.06 -9.73 -7.02
N LEU A 54 -15.29 -9.32 -8.27
CA LEU A 54 -15.29 -7.88 -8.60
C LEU A 54 -16.38 -7.12 -7.86
N LYS A 55 -17.55 -7.73 -7.66
CA LYS A 55 -18.65 -7.11 -6.93
C LYS A 55 -18.27 -6.75 -5.49
N GLU A 56 -17.60 -7.67 -4.79
CA GLU A 56 -17.11 -7.43 -3.42
C GLU A 56 -16.09 -6.31 -3.39
N VAL A 57 -15.12 -6.31 -4.29
CA VAL A 57 -14.04 -5.29 -4.29
C VAL A 57 -14.51 -3.93 -4.82
N ARG A 58 -15.66 -3.85 -5.51
CA ARG A 58 -16.29 -2.58 -5.88
C ARG A 58 -17.13 -1.97 -4.75
N ASP A 59 -17.42 -2.73 -3.70
CA ASP A 59 -18.14 -2.21 -2.55
C ASP A 59 -17.25 -1.23 -1.79
N ALA A 60 -17.76 -0.01 -1.59
CA ALA A 60 -17.00 1.04 -0.90
C ALA A 60 -16.74 0.68 0.58
N GLY A 61 -17.64 -0.08 1.22
CA GLY A 61 -17.45 -0.57 2.58
C GLY A 61 -16.33 -1.60 2.66
N PHE A 62 -16.27 -2.52 1.69
CA PHE A 62 -15.19 -3.49 1.59
C PHE A 62 -13.83 -2.82 1.41
N LEU A 63 -13.70 -1.87 0.47
CA LEU A 63 -12.46 -1.13 0.25
C LEU A 63 -12.08 -0.29 1.47
N ALA A 64 -13.03 0.37 2.12
CA ALA A 64 -12.77 1.13 3.34
C ALA A 64 -12.31 0.24 4.51
N ALA A 65 -12.73 -1.02 4.54
CA ALA A 65 -12.28 -2.00 5.54
C ALA A 65 -10.92 -2.65 5.19
N ASN A 66 -10.48 -2.59 3.93
CA ASN A 66 -9.28 -3.27 3.43
C ASN A 66 -8.28 -2.27 2.82
N GLU A 67 -7.24 -1.92 3.57
CA GLU A 67 -6.15 -1.04 3.07
C GLU A 67 -5.07 -1.79 2.27
N ARG A 68 -5.20 -3.11 2.12
CA ARG A 68 -4.24 -3.95 1.39
C ARG A 68 -4.32 -3.67 -0.12
N PRO A 69 -3.19 -3.69 -0.84
CA PRO A 69 -3.21 -3.65 -2.30
C PRO A 69 -4.02 -4.80 -2.89
N ILE A 70 -4.56 -4.61 -4.09
CA ILE A 70 -5.43 -5.56 -4.76
C ILE A 70 -4.67 -6.23 -5.90
N MET A 71 -4.75 -7.55 -6.00
CA MET A 71 -4.26 -8.31 -7.15
C MET A 71 -5.43 -8.86 -7.95
N TYR A 72 -5.57 -8.41 -9.19
CA TYR A 72 -6.54 -8.91 -10.15
C TYR A 72 -5.94 -10.00 -11.01
N LEU A 73 -6.54 -11.19 -11.01
CA LEU A 73 -6.28 -12.26 -11.98
C LEU A 73 -7.45 -12.34 -12.96
N VAL A 74 -7.25 -11.84 -14.18
CA VAL A 74 -8.21 -11.95 -15.28
C VAL A 74 -7.95 -13.24 -16.06
N SER A 75 -8.97 -14.09 -16.21
CA SER A 75 -8.86 -15.35 -16.95
C SER A 75 -10.11 -15.65 -17.77
N ARG A 76 -9.97 -16.52 -18.78
CA ARG A 76 -11.11 -17.07 -19.55
C ARG A 76 -11.19 -18.57 -19.33
N GLU A 77 -12.41 -19.10 -19.24
CA GLU A 77 -12.66 -20.53 -19.25
C GLU A 77 -12.17 -21.19 -20.56
N GLY A 78 -11.66 -22.41 -20.47
CA GLY A 78 -11.11 -23.13 -21.62
C GLY A 78 -9.81 -22.53 -22.22
N CYS A 79 -9.20 -21.51 -21.59
CA CYS A 79 -7.92 -20.98 -22.05
C CYS A 79 -6.74 -21.87 -21.58
N PRO A 80 -5.93 -22.45 -22.49
CA PRO A 80 -4.80 -23.30 -22.11
C PRO A 80 -3.74 -22.60 -21.25
N ALA A 81 -3.44 -21.34 -21.56
CA ALA A 81 -2.48 -20.56 -20.76
C ALA A 81 -3.01 -20.27 -19.35
N CYS A 82 -4.32 -20.00 -19.21
CA CYS A 82 -4.94 -19.81 -17.90
C CYS A 82 -4.88 -21.09 -17.07
N MET A 83 -5.17 -22.24 -17.69
CA MET A 83 -5.07 -23.54 -17.01
C MET A 83 -3.63 -23.84 -16.59
N LYS A 84 -2.65 -23.58 -17.46
CA LYS A 84 -1.22 -23.76 -17.12
C LYS A 84 -0.82 -22.94 -15.88
N LEU A 85 -1.15 -21.65 -15.85
CA LEU A 85 -0.86 -20.79 -14.70
C LEU A 85 -1.54 -21.34 -13.44
N LYS A 86 -2.84 -21.60 -13.49
CA LYS A 86 -3.61 -22.12 -12.35
C LYS A 86 -3.05 -23.45 -11.82
N SER A 87 -2.76 -24.39 -12.71
CA SER A 87 -2.14 -25.67 -12.36
C SER A 87 -0.75 -25.48 -11.76
N SER A 88 0.06 -24.55 -12.28
CA SER A 88 1.37 -24.24 -11.72
C SER A 88 1.28 -23.66 -10.30
N VAL A 89 0.29 -22.80 -10.03
CA VAL A 89 0.04 -22.28 -8.67
C VAL A 89 -0.43 -23.38 -7.72
N ASN A 90 -1.14 -24.41 -8.23
CA ASN A 90 -1.62 -25.54 -7.44
C ASN A 90 -0.66 -26.72 -7.32
N ALA A 91 0.42 -26.76 -8.10
CA ALA A 91 1.31 -27.92 -8.19
C ALA A 91 2.09 -28.21 -6.89
N GLY A 92 2.09 -27.26 -5.95
CA GLY A 92 2.85 -27.37 -4.71
C GLY A 92 4.31 -26.97 -4.89
N GLY A 93 5.07 -27.03 -3.79
CA GLY A 93 6.48 -26.64 -3.75
C GLY A 93 6.68 -25.16 -3.38
N ASP A 94 7.94 -24.72 -3.40
CA ASP A 94 8.37 -23.44 -2.81
C ASP A 94 7.61 -22.24 -3.39
N HIS A 95 7.41 -22.19 -4.70
CA HIS A 95 6.68 -21.08 -5.33
C HIS A 95 5.20 -21.03 -4.94
N THR A 96 4.54 -22.17 -4.75
CA THR A 96 3.15 -22.22 -4.28
C THR A 96 3.04 -21.69 -2.85
N GLU A 97 3.96 -22.09 -1.96
CA GLU A 97 3.99 -21.58 -0.59
C GLU A 97 4.29 -20.08 -0.56
N SER A 98 5.26 -19.60 -1.35
CA SER A 98 5.52 -18.16 -1.48
C SER A 98 4.31 -17.38 -1.99
N ILE A 99 3.53 -17.92 -2.94
CA ILE A 99 2.28 -17.28 -3.39
C ILE A 99 1.26 -17.22 -2.27
N LYS A 100 1.13 -18.27 -1.44
CA LYS A 100 0.21 -18.27 -0.30
C LYS A 100 0.60 -17.23 0.74
N GLU A 101 1.88 -17.17 1.10
CA GLU A 101 2.42 -16.16 2.03
C GLU A 101 2.20 -14.74 1.50
N LEU A 102 2.53 -14.51 0.22
CA LEU A 102 2.30 -13.21 -0.41
C LEU A 102 0.82 -12.89 -0.54
N ALA A 103 -0.05 -13.87 -0.72
CA ALA A 103 -1.49 -13.64 -0.89
C ALA A 103 -2.15 -13.00 0.35
N ASP A 104 -1.57 -13.15 1.54
CA ASP A 104 -2.06 -12.48 2.75
C ASP A 104 -1.82 -10.96 2.73
N GLU A 105 -0.84 -10.49 1.96
CA GLU A 105 -0.54 -9.07 1.77
C GLU A 105 -1.47 -8.39 0.74
N PHE A 106 -2.24 -9.17 -0.02
CA PHE A 106 -3.11 -8.66 -1.08
C PHE A 106 -4.58 -9.04 -0.88
N VAL A 107 -5.48 -8.19 -1.38
CA VAL A 107 -6.83 -8.64 -1.72
C VAL A 107 -6.77 -9.37 -3.05
N MET A 108 -6.95 -10.69 -3.03
CA MET A 108 -6.87 -11.55 -4.21
C MET A 108 -8.21 -11.58 -4.94
N VAL A 109 -8.25 -11.15 -6.20
CA VAL A 109 -9.50 -11.05 -6.98
C VAL A 109 -9.41 -11.87 -8.25
N ALA A 110 -10.33 -12.82 -8.41
CA ALA A 110 -10.47 -13.60 -9.63
C ALA A 110 -11.56 -12.99 -10.50
N VAL A 111 -11.23 -12.66 -11.75
CA VAL A 111 -12.11 -11.97 -12.71
C VAL A 111 -12.23 -12.80 -13.97
N SER A 112 -13.46 -13.12 -14.41
CA SER A 112 -13.65 -13.75 -15.71
C SER A 112 -13.59 -12.71 -16.82
N GLU A 113 -13.10 -13.09 -18.00
CA GLU A 113 -13.09 -12.20 -19.17
C GLU A 113 -14.50 -11.67 -19.49
N THR A 114 -15.52 -12.52 -19.37
CA THR A 114 -16.93 -12.12 -19.54
C THR A 114 -17.39 -11.09 -18.51
N GLU A 115 -17.00 -11.23 -17.24
CA GLU A 115 -17.34 -10.26 -16.18
C GLU A 115 -16.64 -8.92 -16.41
N MET A 116 -15.39 -8.95 -16.90
CA MET A 116 -14.65 -7.76 -17.27
C MET A 116 -15.26 -7.05 -18.49
N ASP A 117 -15.69 -7.81 -19.51
CA ASP A 117 -16.26 -7.25 -20.74
C ASP A 117 -17.70 -6.73 -20.57
N ALA A 118 -18.35 -7.04 -19.45
CA ALA A 118 -19.70 -6.55 -19.14
C ALA A 118 -19.75 -5.06 -18.75
N ASP A 119 -18.61 -4.45 -18.42
CA ASP A 119 -18.49 -3.06 -17.98
C ASP A 119 -17.28 -2.40 -18.65
N ASP A 120 -17.52 -1.36 -19.46
CA ASP A 120 -16.47 -0.70 -20.24
C ASP A 120 -15.40 -0.02 -19.37
N GLU A 121 -15.75 0.46 -18.17
CA GLU A 121 -14.78 1.06 -17.24
C GLU A 121 -13.86 -0.01 -16.66
N ILE A 122 -14.43 -1.15 -16.27
CA ILE A 122 -13.66 -2.32 -15.80
C ILE A 122 -12.77 -2.83 -16.92
N LYS A 123 -13.32 -2.99 -18.13
CA LYS A 123 -12.57 -3.41 -19.32
C LYS A 123 -11.39 -2.49 -19.56
N LYS A 124 -11.59 -1.16 -19.52
CA LYS A 124 -10.51 -0.19 -19.70
C LYS A 124 -9.45 -0.25 -18.59
N ALA A 125 -9.85 -0.52 -17.36
CA ALA A 125 -8.93 -0.64 -16.22
C ALA A 125 -8.11 -1.95 -16.26
N LEU A 126 -8.76 -3.08 -16.56
CA LEU A 126 -8.17 -4.43 -16.53
C LEU A 126 -7.62 -4.90 -17.89
N ASN A 127 -7.81 -4.12 -18.95
CA ASN A 127 -7.17 -4.28 -20.26
C ASN A 127 -6.47 -2.97 -20.71
N PRO A 128 -5.44 -2.51 -19.97
CA PRO A 128 -4.79 -1.22 -20.22
C PRO A 128 -4.06 -1.13 -21.56
N ASN A 129 -3.76 -2.26 -22.20
CA ASN A 129 -3.10 -2.30 -23.51
C ASN A 129 -4.10 -2.30 -24.68
N GLY A 130 -5.40 -2.54 -24.44
CA GLY A 130 -6.51 -2.36 -25.38
C GLY A 130 -6.56 -3.23 -26.64
N LYS A 131 -5.42 -3.80 -27.09
CA LYS A 131 -5.28 -4.33 -28.45
C LYS A 131 -5.65 -5.81 -28.61
N HIS A 132 -5.45 -6.67 -27.60
CA HIS A 132 -5.48 -8.12 -27.83
C HIS A 132 -6.21 -8.99 -26.81
N GLY A 133 -6.80 -8.46 -25.75
CA GLY A 133 -7.64 -9.25 -24.84
C GLY A 133 -6.99 -10.56 -24.33
N TYR A 134 -5.65 -10.65 -24.32
CA TYR A 134 -4.95 -11.91 -24.02
C TYR A 134 -5.14 -12.29 -22.56
N VAL A 135 -5.33 -13.56 -22.26
CA VAL A 135 -5.44 -14.06 -20.88
C VAL A 135 -4.49 -15.24 -20.66
N PRO A 136 -3.99 -15.48 -19.42
CA PRO A 136 -4.27 -14.73 -18.20
C PRO A 136 -3.59 -13.36 -18.13
N ARG A 137 -4.18 -12.43 -17.37
CA ARG A 137 -3.57 -11.14 -17.00
C ARG A 137 -3.55 -11.01 -15.49
N VAL A 138 -2.41 -10.56 -14.95
CA VAL A 138 -2.32 -10.14 -13.55
C VAL A 138 -2.01 -8.66 -13.48
N LEU A 139 -2.86 -7.93 -12.78
CA LEU A 139 -2.73 -6.50 -12.56
C LEU A 139 -2.79 -6.20 -11.06
N PHE A 140 -2.09 -5.15 -10.65
CA PHE A 140 -2.07 -4.71 -9.27
C PHE A 140 -2.69 -3.33 -9.13
N ALA A 141 -3.42 -3.10 -8.04
CA ALA A 141 -3.99 -1.82 -7.67
C ALA A 141 -3.71 -1.53 -6.20
N SER A 142 -3.80 -0.25 -5.83
CA SER A 142 -3.81 0.16 -4.42
C SER A 142 -5.11 -0.27 -3.73
N GLY A 143 -5.17 -0.16 -2.40
CA GLY A 143 -6.38 -0.44 -1.61
C GLY A 143 -7.58 0.42 -2.01
N ASP A 144 -7.36 1.62 -2.57
CA ASP A 144 -8.42 2.48 -3.12
C ASP A 144 -8.82 2.09 -4.56
N ASN A 145 -8.41 0.90 -5.03
CA ASN A 145 -8.62 0.41 -6.38
C ASN A 145 -8.03 1.29 -7.51
N VAL A 146 -6.92 1.99 -7.23
CA VAL A 146 -6.16 2.73 -8.25
C VAL A 146 -5.08 1.84 -8.85
N MET A 147 -5.16 1.57 -10.17
CA MET A 147 -4.27 0.66 -10.90
C MET A 147 -2.80 1.10 -10.90
N ALA A 148 -1.90 0.21 -10.48
CA ALA A 148 -0.45 0.40 -10.48
C ALA A 148 0.16 0.03 -11.85
N LYS A 149 -0.07 0.87 -12.87
CA LYS A 149 0.36 0.66 -14.27
C LYS A 149 1.87 0.44 -14.48
N LYS A 150 2.71 0.73 -13.48
CA LYS A 150 4.17 0.55 -13.51
C LYS A 150 4.61 -0.84 -13.05
N VAL A 151 3.74 -1.56 -12.35
CA VAL A 151 3.99 -2.92 -11.87
C VAL A 151 3.56 -3.88 -12.97
N THR A 152 4.54 -4.43 -13.68
CA THR A 152 4.36 -5.28 -14.86
C THR A 152 5.35 -6.43 -14.82
N ASN A 153 5.03 -7.54 -15.48
CA ASN A 153 5.97 -8.63 -15.67
C ASN A 153 7.08 -8.23 -16.65
N ARG A 154 8.25 -7.95 -16.11
CA ARG A 154 9.46 -7.59 -16.86
C ARG A 154 10.14 -8.78 -17.53
N ASN A 155 9.75 -10.00 -17.18
CA ASN A 155 10.30 -11.23 -17.73
C ASN A 155 9.43 -11.81 -18.86
N THR A 156 8.52 -11.01 -19.42
CA THR A 156 7.70 -11.44 -20.56
C THR A 156 8.50 -11.35 -21.85
N ARG A 157 8.19 -12.24 -22.80
CA ARG A 157 8.80 -12.24 -24.13
C ARG A 157 8.70 -10.86 -24.83
N GLY A 158 7.64 -10.09 -24.56
CA GLY A 158 7.46 -8.72 -25.06
C GLY A 158 8.32 -7.65 -24.37
N ALA A 159 8.84 -7.90 -23.17
CA ALA A 159 9.83 -7.02 -22.54
C ALA A 159 11.24 -7.24 -23.11
N ALA A 160 11.54 -8.44 -23.64
CA ALA A 160 12.82 -8.79 -24.25
C ALA A 160 12.88 -8.54 -25.77
N ASP A 161 11.74 -8.59 -26.48
CA ASP A 161 11.67 -8.35 -27.92
C ASP A 161 10.95 -7.03 -28.24
N PRO A 162 11.69 -5.98 -28.68
CA PRO A 162 11.12 -4.69 -29.07
C PRO A 162 10.06 -4.77 -30.17
N LYS A 163 10.05 -5.84 -30.99
CA LYS A 163 9.11 -6.05 -32.10
C LYS A 163 7.76 -6.58 -31.64
N ILE A 164 7.73 -7.36 -30.55
CA ILE A 164 6.50 -7.84 -29.90
C ILE A 164 5.90 -6.72 -29.04
N GLY A 165 6.74 -5.79 -28.58
CA GLY A 165 6.31 -4.60 -27.88
C GLY A 165 5.75 -4.88 -26.48
N ASN A 166 5.30 -3.81 -25.84
CA ASN A 166 4.81 -3.79 -24.45
C ASN A 166 3.41 -4.41 -24.27
N ASP A 167 2.96 -5.21 -25.25
CA ASP A 167 1.59 -5.68 -25.37
C ASP A 167 1.27 -6.80 -24.37
N PHE A 168 2.26 -7.60 -23.96
CA PHE A 168 2.08 -8.74 -23.03
C PHE A 168 2.60 -8.51 -21.60
N ARG A 169 2.85 -7.25 -21.21
CA ARG A 169 3.43 -6.88 -19.91
C ARG A 169 2.70 -7.39 -18.66
N TYR A 170 1.44 -7.82 -18.78
CA TYR A 170 0.65 -8.34 -17.65
C TYR A 170 0.46 -9.86 -17.72
N PHE A 171 1.12 -10.53 -18.66
CA PHE A 171 1.06 -11.98 -18.82
C PHE A 171 2.03 -12.66 -17.84
N TYR A 172 1.53 -13.65 -17.10
CA TYR A 172 2.32 -14.47 -16.18
C TYR A 172 2.10 -15.95 -16.56
N PRO A 173 3.10 -16.62 -17.16
CA PRO A 173 2.92 -17.99 -17.67
C PRO A 173 2.84 -19.08 -16.59
N ASP A 174 3.36 -18.85 -15.39
CA ASP A 174 3.59 -19.84 -14.34
C ASP A 174 3.68 -19.20 -12.94
N ALA A 175 3.78 -20.05 -11.91
CA ALA A 175 3.88 -19.63 -10.51
C ALA A 175 5.16 -18.84 -10.22
N GLU A 176 6.30 -19.24 -10.79
CA GLU A 176 7.59 -18.56 -10.56
C GLU A 176 7.53 -17.09 -11.02
N SER A 177 7.08 -16.84 -12.25
CA SER A 177 6.91 -15.48 -12.75
C SER A 177 5.90 -14.69 -11.92
N LEU A 178 4.84 -15.34 -11.42
CA LEU A 178 3.84 -14.70 -10.56
C LEU A 178 4.44 -14.27 -9.22
N VAL A 179 5.27 -15.11 -8.57
CA VAL A 179 5.99 -14.76 -7.32
C VAL A 179 6.83 -13.51 -7.51
N VAL A 180 7.58 -13.41 -8.61
CA VAL A 180 8.38 -12.22 -8.93
C VAL A 180 7.50 -10.98 -9.11
N GLY A 181 6.35 -11.14 -9.77
CA GLY A 181 5.36 -10.07 -9.95
C GLY A 181 4.78 -9.58 -8.63
N MET A 182 4.31 -10.50 -7.78
CA MET A 182 3.74 -10.19 -6.47
C MET A 182 4.78 -9.54 -5.54
N THR A 183 6.01 -10.04 -5.53
CA THR A 183 7.11 -9.44 -4.75
C THR A 183 7.40 -8.01 -5.22
N THR A 184 7.49 -7.80 -6.53
CA THR A 184 7.70 -6.46 -7.12
C THR A 184 6.55 -5.51 -6.77
N ALA A 185 5.32 -6.01 -6.79
CA ALA A 185 4.14 -5.25 -6.39
C ALA A 185 4.23 -4.85 -4.92
N ASN A 186 4.59 -5.79 -4.04
CA ASN A 186 4.68 -5.52 -2.61
C ASN A 186 5.69 -4.41 -2.31
N THR A 187 6.92 -4.54 -2.83
CA THR A 187 7.94 -3.49 -2.72
C THR A 187 7.47 -2.15 -3.27
N HIS A 188 6.74 -2.14 -4.40
CA HIS A 188 6.19 -0.91 -4.96
C HIS A 188 5.21 -0.22 -4.01
N PHE A 189 4.30 -0.96 -3.38
CA PHE A 189 3.31 -0.39 -2.48
C PHE A 189 3.91 0.02 -1.13
N GLU A 190 4.90 -0.70 -0.62
CA GLU A 190 5.69 -0.28 0.55
C GLU A 190 6.41 1.05 0.30
N ASP A 191 7.08 1.18 -0.85
CA ASP A 191 7.74 2.42 -1.26
C ASP A 191 6.78 3.61 -1.35
N VAL A 192 5.58 3.37 -1.90
CA VAL A 192 4.53 4.39 -2.00
C VAL A 192 4.05 4.80 -0.61
N LYS A 193 3.83 3.85 0.31
CA LYS A 193 3.48 4.13 1.71
C LYS A 193 4.56 5.00 2.39
N ILE A 194 5.84 4.65 2.24
CA ILE A 194 6.97 5.39 2.83
C ILE A 194 7.09 6.81 2.25
N LYS A 195 6.93 6.98 0.94
CA LYS A 195 6.99 8.30 0.30
C LYS A 195 5.80 9.18 0.72
N GLY A 196 4.62 8.58 0.88
CA GLY A 196 3.42 9.24 1.38
C GLY A 196 3.63 9.83 2.79
N THR A 197 4.12 9.02 3.73
CA THR A 197 4.36 9.46 5.12
C THR A 197 5.41 10.56 5.22
N LYS A 198 6.51 10.46 4.46
CA LYS A 198 7.54 11.53 4.39
C LYS A 198 6.97 12.85 3.89
N LYS A 199 6.11 12.82 2.85
CA LYS A 199 5.46 14.02 2.31
C LYS A 199 4.49 14.64 3.32
N ALA A 200 3.69 13.82 4.00
CA ALA A 200 2.75 14.27 5.04
C ALA A 200 3.48 14.94 6.20
N ASN A 201 4.57 14.35 6.68
CA ASN A 201 5.39 14.91 7.77
C ASN A 201 6.05 16.24 7.37
N LYS A 202 6.54 16.35 6.13
CA LYS A 202 7.08 17.62 5.62
C LYS A 202 6.00 18.71 5.55
N ALA A 203 4.79 18.37 5.11
CA ALA A 203 3.68 19.33 5.04
C ALA A 203 3.28 19.85 6.44
N LYS A 204 3.15 18.94 7.42
CA LYS A 204 2.85 19.30 8.82
C LYS A 204 3.92 20.23 9.41
N ARG A 205 5.20 19.94 9.18
CA ARG A 205 6.31 20.80 9.63
C ARG A 205 6.24 22.21 9.01
N ILE A 206 5.93 22.32 7.72
CA ILE A 206 5.80 23.63 7.04
C ILE A 206 4.60 24.41 7.59
N GLU A 207 3.50 23.73 7.91
CA GLU A 207 2.30 24.36 8.49
C GLU A 207 2.55 24.84 9.93
N GLU A 208 3.23 24.05 10.75
CA GLU A 208 3.66 24.46 12.10
C GLU A 208 4.65 25.64 12.05
N GLU A 209 5.60 25.63 11.12
CA GLU A 209 6.54 26.75 10.89
C GLU A 209 5.83 28.03 10.40
N ARG A 210 4.69 27.91 9.70
CA ARG A 210 3.84 29.05 9.31
C ARG A 210 2.99 29.60 10.46
N LYS A 211 2.50 28.74 11.35
CA LYS A 211 1.64 29.12 12.48
C LYS A 211 2.42 29.68 13.68
N ASN A 212 3.74 29.47 13.76
CA ASN A 212 4.59 29.99 14.84
C ASN A 212 5.86 30.72 14.32
N PRO A 213 5.73 31.95 13.81
CA PRO A 213 6.83 32.69 13.18
C PRO A 213 7.98 33.09 14.12
N THR A 214 7.78 33.01 15.44
CA THR A 214 8.73 33.50 16.46
C THR A 214 9.99 32.63 16.62
N LYS A 215 9.99 31.37 16.15
CA LYS A 215 11.21 30.51 16.16
C LYS A 215 12.21 30.83 15.05
N LYS A 216 11.84 31.64 14.04
CA LYS A 216 12.74 31.99 12.92
C LYS A 216 13.88 32.95 13.31
N LYS A 217 13.77 33.63 14.45
CA LYS A 217 14.77 34.62 14.92
C LYS A 217 15.94 34.00 15.70
N GLN A 218 15.79 32.83 16.32
CA GLN A 218 16.88 32.21 17.11
C GLN A 218 17.86 31.36 16.28
N THR A 219 17.45 30.78 15.16
CA THR A 219 18.37 30.01 14.29
C THR A 219 19.16 30.86 13.30
N LYS A 220 18.76 32.11 13.05
CA LYS A 220 19.51 33.03 12.18
C LYS A 220 20.67 33.75 12.89
N HIS A 221 20.61 33.95 14.21
CA HIS A 221 21.71 34.59 14.94
C HIS A 221 22.90 33.68 15.24
N LYS A 222 22.76 32.35 15.14
CA LYS A 222 23.85 31.41 15.44
C LYS A 222 24.69 30.98 14.21
N LYS A 223 24.37 31.49 13.01
CA LYS A 223 25.06 31.13 11.75
C LYS A 223 25.95 32.26 11.20
N GLY A 224 26.34 33.22 12.04
CA GLY A 224 27.13 34.39 11.66
C GLY A 224 28.60 34.41 12.11
N GLU A 225 29.03 33.59 13.07
CA GLU A 225 30.37 33.73 13.69
C GLU A 225 31.24 32.45 13.71
N GLY A 226 30.93 31.45 12.87
CA GLY A 226 31.74 30.22 12.77
C GLY A 226 32.49 30.04 11.44
N GLY A 227 32.46 31.03 10.56
CA GLY A 227 32.74 30.88 9.13
C GLY A 227 34.21 30.78 8.69
N MET A 228 35.20 30.86 9.57
CA MET A 228 36.62 30.86 9.15
C MET A 228 37.57 29.90 9.88
N GLN A 229 37.13 29.14 10.88
CA GLN A 229 38.04 28.26 11.64
C GLN A 229 38.06 26.79 11.19
N GLY A 230 37.20 26.38 10.24
CA GLY A 230 37.07 24.97 9.84
C GLY A 230 37.90 24.52 8.63
N LEU A 231 38.45 25.46 7.85
CA LEU A 231 39.16 25.15 6.60
C LEU A 231 40.67 24.93 6.78
N GLU A 232 41.29 25.59 7.77
CA GLU A 232 42.71 25.37 8.08
C GLU A 232 42.96 24.00 8.72
N GLY A 233 42.07 23.55 9.62
CA GLY A 233 42.19 22.22 10.24
C GLY A 233 41.97 21.05 9.27
N LEU A 234 41.18 21.25 8.21
CA LEU A 234 40.93 20.21 7.21
C LEU A 234 42.14 20.02 6.27
N MET A 235 42.88 21.09 5.96
CA MET A 235 44.09 20.99 5.13
C MET A 235 45.31 20.44 5.89
N GLU A 236 45.42 20.73 7.20
CA GLU A 236 46.44 20.11 8.07
C GLU A 236 46.23 18.60 8.20
N GLY A 237 44.98 18.14 8.35
CA GLY A 237 44.66 16.71 8.42
C GLY A 237 45.00 15.93 7.15
N ILE A 238 44.79 16.51 5.98
CA ILE A 238 45.09 15.87 4.68
C ILE A 238 46.60 15.77 4.46
N LYS A 239 47.39 16.78 4.87
CA LYS A 239 48.86 16.74 4.78
C LYS A 239 49.48 15.70 5.71
N ALA A 240 48.92 15.50 6.91
CA ALA A 240 49.35 14.46 7.84
C ALA A 240 49.08 13.05 7.29
N GLN A 241 47.95 12.85 6.58
CA GLN A 241 47.58 11.56 6.01
C GLN A 241 48.40 11.20 4.74
N ALA A 242 48.78 12.19 3.93
CA ALA A 242 49.63 11.97 2.74
C ALA A 242 51.08 11.58 3.11
N LYS A 243 51.63 12.12 4.20
CA LYS A 243 52.99 11.79 4.67
C LYS A 243 53.09 10.38 5.25
N ALA A 244 52.01 9.84 5.82
CA ALA A 244 51.95 8.46 6.31
C ALA A 244 51.83 7.41 5.19
N GLN A 245 51.43 7.82 3.98
CA GLN A 245 51.22 6.92 2.83
C GLN A 245 52.33 6.98 1.77
N GLY A 246 53.41 7.73 2.01
CA GLY A 246 54.57 7.77 1.10
C GLY A 246 54.30 8.31 -0.30
N ALA A 247 53.17 9.01 -0.49
CA ALA A 247 52.85 9.63 -1.77
C ALA A 247 53.55 11.00 -1.87
N ASN A 248 54.61 11.05 -2.66
CA ASN A 248 55.26 12.30 -3.06
C ASN A 248 54.37 12.95 -4.14
N ILE A 249 53.67 14.03 -3.82
CA ILE A 249 52.94 14.85 -4.80
C ILE A 249 53.68 16.18 -4.88
N ASP A 250 54.52 16.33 -5.91
CA ASP A 250 55.01 17.62 -6.37
C ASP A 250 53.83 18.38 -7.00
N LEU A 251 53.65 19.63 -6.57
CA LEU A 251 52.71 20.61 -7.14
C LEU A 251 53.47 21.54 -8.10
#